data_AF-A0A0B6RVQ7-F1
#
_entry.id   AF-A0A0B6RVQ7-F1
#
_cell.length_a   1.000
_cell.length_b   1.000
_cell.length_c   1.000
_cell.angle_alpha   90.00
_cell.angle_beta   90.00
_cell.angle_gamma   90.00
#
_symmetry.space_group_name_H-M   'P 1'
#
loop_
_entity.id
_entity.type
_entity.pdbx_description
1 polymer ?
#
loop_
_entity_poly.entity_id
_entity_poly.type
_entity_poly.pdbx_seq_one_letter_code
_entity_poly.pdbx_strand_id
1 'polypeptide(L)'
;MYKFDLATTAARAGISFEYVHCMSTPVIRPAIARIHRYEPIEVSANAVLRFGMLEGAGKVNAKWCVYDPQSAFHPESFWANGSQAEHLAIVANRSEITAMAGDSNPKTAAETLLQRGAEVVVVKSGPTGAYVYSASGTEIHIPAYRSDMVWTIGSGDVFAAIFAAQWAVHGASPAAAAELASRAVSQYAETMGLPAAPVQELSATQRTPASTVAGKVYLASPFFNLGQRWLVDEARRCLVELGLDVFSPVHDVGRGPAHDVAPKDIEALNSCDRVFAILDGLDAGTIFEVGYARSKKIPVYALAQAVNEEDLKMVVGTDCRLFFDLVTALHHTAWKA
;
A
#
# COMPACT_ATOMS: atom_id res chain seq x y z
N MET A 1 25.10 -15.83 -9.28
CA MET A 1 23.64 -15.69 -9.10
C MET A 1 23.34 -16.21 -7.71
N TYR A 2 22.76 -15.37 -6.86
CA TYR A 2 22.67 -15.48 -5.38
C TYR A 2 22.64 -16.94 -4.87
N LYS A 3 23.65 -17.34 -4.09
CA LYS A 3 23.90 -18.73 -3.67
C LYS A 3 22.88 -19.18 -2.60
N PHE A 4 21.63 -19.40 -2.98
CA PHE A 4 20.60 -19.94 -2.09
C PHE A 4 20.38 -21.43 -2.33
N ASP A 5 20.24 -22.16 -1.22
CA ASP A 5 19.76 -23.54 -1.22
C ASP A 5 18.22 -23.53 -1.28
N LEU A 6 17.66 -24.11 -2.34
CA LEU A 6 16.21 -24.19 -2.53
C LEU A 6 15.71 -25.56 -2.08
N ALA A 7 14.89 -25.58 -1.04
CA ALA A 7 14.12 -26.75 -0.63
C ALA A 7 12.65 -26.57 -1.06
N THR A 8 12.13 -27.50 -1.86
CA THR A 8 10.76 -27.43 -2.40
C THR A 8 9.87 -28.55 -1.86
N THR A 9 8.63 -28.22 -1.53
CA THR A 9 7.57 -29.20 -1.25
C THR A 9 6.63 -29.29 -2.45
N ALA A 10 6.35 -30.50 -2.93
CA ALA A 10 5.49 -30.69 -4.09
C ALA A 10 4.03 -30.32 -3.77
N ALA A 11 3.40 -29.53 -4.65
CA ALA A 11 1.99 -29.18 -4.59
C ALA A 11 1.24 -29.74 -5.81
N ARG A 12 -0.02 -30.14 -5.62
CA ARG A 12 -0.91 -30.72 -6.65
C ARG A 12 -1.25 -29.74 -7.77
N ALA A 13 -1.29 -28.45 -7.47
CA ALA A 13 -1.62 -27.39 -8.42
C ALA A 13 -1.02 -26.06 -7.94
N GLY A 14 -0.64 -25.19 -8.88
CA GLY A 14 -0.20 -23.84 -8.57
C GLY A 14 -1.37 -22.93 -8.18
N ILE A 15 -1.06 -21.90 -7.42
CA ILE A 15 -1.97 -20.80 -7.08
C ILE A 15 -1.54 -19.56 -7.87
N SER A 16 -2.49 -18.89 -8.50
CA SER A 16 -2.25 -17.65 -9.22
C SER A 16 -2.99 -16.48 -8.58
N PHE A 17 -2.33 -15.33 -8.53
CA PHE A 17 -2.89 -14.05 -8.12
C PHE A 17 -2.92 -13.14 -9.35
N GLU A 18 -4.10 -12.68 -9.73
CA GLU A 18 -4.28 -11.76 -10.85
C GLU A 18 -4.69 -10.38 -10.32
N TYR A 19 -3.97 -9.35 -10.74
CA TYR A 19 -4.18 -7.96 -10.36
C TYR A 19 -4.44 -7.13 -11.61
N VAL A 20 -5.46 -6.27 -11.58
CA VAL A 20 -5.69 -5.29 -12.66
C VAL A 20 -4.67 -4.15 -12.56
N HIS A 21 -4.39 -3.70 -11.34
CA HIS A 21 -3.28 -2.83 -10.96
C HIS A 21 -2.82 -3.16 -9.54
N CYS A 22 -1.73 -2.56 -9.08
CA CYS A 22 -1.08 -2.95 -7.82
C CYS A 22 -1.83 -2.57 -6.53
N MET A 23 -2.91 -1.78 -6.63
CA MET A 23 -3.86 -1.50 -5.53
C MET A 23 -5.17 -2.29 -5.63
N SER A 24 -5.33 -3.16 -6.64
CA SER A 24 -6.52 -3.99 -6.76
C SER A 24 -6.52 -5.09 -5.71
N THR A 25 -7.72 -5.49 -5.27
CA THR A 25 -7.87 -6.79 -4.59
C THR A 25 -7.63 -7.90 -5.62
N PRO A 26 -6.70 -8.85 -5.38
CA PRO A 26 -6.38 -9.88 -6.37
C PRO A 26 -7.53 -10.86 -6.57
N VAL A 27 -7.67 -11.34 -7.80
CA VAL A 27 -8.43 -12.56 -8.10
C VAL A 27 -7.52 -13.75 -7.90
N ILE A 28 -7.85 -14.58 -6.90
CA ILE A 28 -7.07 -15.77 -6.54
C ILE A 28 -7.67 -17.01 -7.21
N ARG A 29 -6.84 -17.79 -7.91
CA ARG A 29 -7.24 -19.08 -8.51
C ARG A 29 -6.33 -20.23 -8.06
N PRO A 30 -6.90 -21.41 -7.72
CA PRO A 30 -8.33 -21.68 -7.59
C PRO A 30 -8.95 -20.88 -6.43
N ALA A 31 -10.30 -20.79 -6.40
CA ALA A 31 -10.99 -20.10 -5.30
C ALA A 31 -10.49 -20.60 -3.94
N ILE A 32 -10.32 -19.70 -2.96
CA ILE A 32 -9.66 -20.00 -1.67
C ILE A 32 -10.21 -21.27 -1.01
N ALA A 33 -11.54 -21.46 -1.03
CA ALA A 33 -12.20 -22.64 -0.47
C ALA A 33 -11.83 -23.99 -1.14
N ARG A 34 -11.22 -23.95 -2.33
CA ARG A 34 -10.77 -25.11 -3.10
C ARG A 34 -9.26 -25.33 -3.01
N ILE A 35 -8.53 -24.44 -2.35
CA ILE A 35 -7.09 -24.59 -2.13
C ILE A 35 -6.90 -25.73 -1.13
N HIS A 36 -6.17 -26.76 -1.56
CA HIS A 36 -5.84 -27.88 -0.68
C HIS A 36 -4.83 -27.42 0.38
N ARG A 37 -5.09 -27.76 1.65
CA ARG A 37 -4.19 -27.50 2.76
C ARG A 37 -3.25 -28.70 2.94
N TYR A 38 -1.95 -28.44 2.89
CA TYR A 38 -0.88 -29.39 3.18
C TYR A 38 -0.45 -29.30 4.63
N GLU A 39 0.22 -30.35 5.10
CA GLU A 39 0.88 -30.36 6.40
C GLU A 39 1.93 -29.25 6.51
N PRO A 40 2.13 -28.68 7.71
CA PRO A 40 3.14 -27.65 7.90
C PRO A 40 4.55 -28.12 7.53
N ILE A 41 5.33 -27.21 6.97
CA ILE A 41 6.75 -27.43 6.70
C ILE A 41 7.51 -27.13 7.99
N GLU A 42 8.24 -28.13 8.52
CA GLU A 42 9.08 -27.99 9.70
C GLU A 42 10.36 -27.23 9.34
N VAL A 43 10.61 -26.11 10.01
CA VAL A 43 11.77 -25.23 9.75
C VAL A 43 12.50 -24.95 11.06
N SER A 44 13.78 -25.29 11.10
CA SER A 44 14.67 -24.91 12.20
C SER A 44 15.93 -24.23 11.69
N ALA A 45 16.18 -23.02 12.20
CA ALA A 45 17.33 -22.20 11.84
C ALA A 45 17.58 -21.13 12.91
N ASN A 46 18.76 -20.50 12.89
CA ASN A 46 19.05 -19.40 13.81
C ASN A 46 18.15 -18.17 13.57
N ALA A 47 17.89 -17.81 12.31
CA ALA A 47 17.00 -16.71 11.95
C ALA A 47 16.02 -17.17 10.85
N VAL A 48 14.74 -16.89 11.03
CA VAL A 48 13.67 -17.27 10.11
C VAL A 48 12.78 -16.07 9.80
N LEU A 49 12.52 -15.84 8.52
CA LEU A 49 11.40 -15.01 8.07
C LEU A 49 10.28 -15.95 7.62
N ARG A 50 9.16 -15.95 8.35
CA ARG A 50 7.98 -16.77 8.06
C ARG A 50 6.91 -15.89 7.44
N PHE A 51 6.49 -16.26 6.23
CA PHE A 51 5.29 -15.72 5.60
C PHE A 51 4.09 -16.63 5.87
N GLY A 52 2.89 -16.05 5.93
CA GLY A 52 1.64 -16.80 5.81
C GLY A 52 1.48 -17.38 4.40
N MET A 53 0.83 -18.53 4.29
CA MET A 53 0.63 -19.24 3.03
C MET A 53 -0.83 -19.70 2.90
N LEU A 54 -1.34 -19.73 1.67
CA LEU A 54 -2.72 -20.15 1.38
C LEU A 54 -2.91 -21.67 1.43
N GLU A 55 -1.87 -22.43 1.12
CA GLU A 55 -1.93 -23.90 0.99
C GLU A 55 -1.28 -24.64 2.15
N GLY A 56 -0.69 -23.95 3.13
CA GLY A 56 -0.03 -24.61 4.26
C GLY A 56 0.46 -23.60 5.27
N ALA A 57 1.42 -24.00 6.10
CA ALA A 57 2.10 -23.13 7.06
C ALA A 57 3.55 -23.55 7.25
N GLY A 58 4.41 -22.63 7.67
CA GLY A 58 5.69 -22.98 8.25
C GLY A 58 5.53 -23.20 9.76
N LYS A 59 6.01 -24.32 10.28
CA LYS A 59 6.14 -24.55 11.71
C LYS A 59 7.59 -24.34 12.10
N VAL A 60 7.83 -23.27 12.86
CA VAL A 60 9.17 -22.71 13.06
C VAL A 60 9.68 -23.04 14.44
N ASN A 61 10.95 -23.46 14.53
CA ASN A 61 11.72 -23.48 15.77
C ASN A 61 13.04 -22.73 15.53
N ALA A 62 13.09 -21.46 15.97
CA ALA A 62 14.20 -20.57 15.65
C ALA A 62 14.68 -19.76 16.85
N LYS A 63 15.92 -19.25 16.81
CA LYS A 63 16.36 -18.26 17.79
C LYS A 63 15.68 -16.91 17.53
N TRP A 64 15.73 -16.45 16.28
CA TRP A 64 15.07 -15.22 15.84
C TRP A 64 14.01 -15.54 14.77
N CYS A 65 12.80 -15.04 14.94
CA CYS A 65 11.75 -15.17 13.95
C CYS A 65 11.09 -13.82 13.65
N VAL A 66 11.01 -13.47 12.37
CA VAL A 66 10.11 -12.42 11.87
C VAL A 66 8.91 -13.11 11.23
N TYR A 67 7.71 -12.76 11.67
CA TYR A 67 6.47 -13.33 11.17
C TYR A 67 5.62 -12.27 10.46
N ASP A 68 5.35 -12.50 9.18
CA ASP A 68 4.40 -11.73 8.38
C ASP A 68 3.22 -12.65 7.97
N PRO A 69 2.02 -12.47 8.52
CA PRO A 69 0.91 -13.39 8.35
C PRO A 69 0.27 -13.37 6.94
N GLN A 70 0.52 -12.36 6.10
CA GLN A 70 0.07 -12.28 4.70
C GLN A 70 -1.41 -12.67 4.49
N SER A 71 -2.32 -12.23 5.37
CA SER A 71 -3.72 -12.65 5.34
C SER A 71 -4.66 -11.57 5.84
N ALA A 72 -5.41 -10.98 4.91
CA ALA A 72 -6.38 -9.91 5.20
C ALA A 72 -7.60 -10.35 6.04
N PHE A 73 -7.98 -11.64 6.03
CA PHE A 73 -9.26 -12.09 6.62
C PHE A 73 -9.11 -12.84 7.94
N HIS A 74 -8.18 -13.80 8.02
CA HIS A 74 -7.95 -14.62 9.22
C HIS A 74 -6.46 -14.92 9.39
N PRO A 75 -5.65 -13.91 9.78
CA PRO A 75 -4.24 -14.14 10.04
C PRO A 75 -4.07 -15.16 11.18
N GLU A 76 -3.39 -16.27 10.89
CA GLU A 76 -3.06 -17.29 11.89
C GLU A 76 -2.12 -16.68 12.93
N SER A 77 -2.36 -16.92 14.21
CA SER A 77 -1.40 -16.55 15.24
C SER A 77 -0.10 -17.35 15.08
N PHE A 78 1.05 -16.72 15.29
CA PHE A 78 2.36 -17.38 15.19
C PHE A 78 2.40 -18.70 15.99
N TRP A 79 1.87 -18.68 17.21
CA TRP A 79 1.90 -19.82 18.15
C TRP A 79 0.89 -20.93 17.84
N ALA A 80 -0.10 -20.70 16.95
CA ALA A 80 -1.24 -21.59 16.76
C ALA A 80 -0.86 -23.00 16.29
N ASN A 81 0.19 -23.11 15.46
CA ASN A 81 0.71 -24.37 14.94
C ASN A 81 1.87 -24.95 15.77
N GLY A 82 2.13 -24.39 16.95
CA GLY A 82 3.24 -24.81 17.81
C GLY A 82 4.60 -24.24 17.42
N SER A 83 4.65 -23.19 16.57
CA SER A 83 5.91 -22.48 16.30
C SER A 83 6.45 -21.79 17.57
N GLN A 84 7.77 -21.73 17.66
CA GLN A 84 8.51 -21.17 18.78
C GLN A 84 9.68 -20.32 18.27
N ALA A 85 9.93 -19.22 18.98
CA ALA A 85 11.12 -18.39 18.78
C ALA A 85 11.58 -17.78 20.11
N GLU A 86 12.90 -17.65 20.33
CA GLU A 86 13.43 -16.92 21.49
C GLU A 86 13.16 -15.41 21.36
N HIS A 87 13.37 -14.88 20.15
CA HIS A 87 13.09 -13.49 19.78
C HIS A 87 12.08 -13.48 18.63
N LEU A 88 10.90 -12.89 18.87
CA LEU A 88 9.81 -12.83 17.88
C LEU A 88 9.49 -11.38 17.49
N ALA A 89 9.55 -11.07 16.20
CA ALA A 89 8.96 -9.86 15.63
C ALA A 89 7.73 -10.22 14.78
N ILE A 90 6.63 -9.50 14.96
CA ILE A 90 5.44 -9.60 14.10
C ILE A 90 5.39 -8.36 13.20
N VAL A 91 5.41 -8.56 11.89
CA VAL A 91 5.40 -7.49 10.89
C VAL A 91 4.14 -7.65 10.05
N ALA A 92 3.11 -6.85 10.32
CA ALA A 92 1.81 -7.03 9.66
C ALA A 92 1.13 -5.68 9.43
N ASN A 93 0.16 -5.64 8.53
CA ASN A 93 -0.61 -4.42 8.28
C ASN A 93 -1.60 -4.13 9.44
N ARG A 94 -2.17 -2.91 9.45
CA ARG A 94 -3.13 -2.49 10.48
C ARG A 94 -4.26 -3.49 10.70
N SER A 95 -4.93 -3.94 9.63
CA SER A 95 -6.06 -4.89 9.71
C SER A 95 -5.63 -6.24 10.28
N GLU A 96 -4.47 -6.75 9.89
CA GLU A 96 -3.92 -8.01 10.37
C GLU A 96 -3.59 -7.95 11.86
N ILE A 97 -2.95 -6.87 12.31
CA ILE A 97 -2.62 -6.65 13.72
C ILE A 97 -3.89 -6.60 14.56
N THR A 98 -4.90 -5.82 14.15
CA THR A 98 -6.19 -5.74 14.85
C THR A 98 -6.92 -7.09 14.89
N ALA A 99 -6.89 -7.84 13.77
CA ALA A 99 -7.53 -9.15 13.68
C ALA A 99 -6.84 -10.21 14.57
N MET A 100 -5.51 -10.24 14.63
CA MET A 100 -4.76 -11.17 15.48
C MET A 100 -4.93 -10.85 16.98
N ALA A 101 -5.01 -9.58 17.34
CA ALA A 101 -5.18 -9.17 18.73
C ALA A 101 -6.62 -9.31 19.23
N GLY A 102 -7.61 -9.10 18.34
CA GLY A 102 -9.03 -9.02 18.69
C GLY A 102 -9.44 -7.62 19.19
N ASP A 103 -8.70 -6.58 18.82
CA ASP A 103 -8.94 -5.18 19.21
C ASP A 103 -8.94 -4.28 17.97
N SER A 104 -9.83 -3.31 17.89
CA SER A 104 -9.95 -2.39 16.75
C SER A 104 -8.92 -1.26 16.77
N ASN A 105 -8.30 -0.99 17.92
CA ASN A 105 -7.23 -0.02 18.07
C ASN A 105 -5.87 -0.68 17.74
N PRO A 106 -5.14 -0.20 16.71
CA PRO A 106 -3.88 -0.82 16.29
C PRO A 106 -2.78 -0.79 17.35
N LYS A 107 -2.74 0.25 18.20
CA LYS A 107 -1.75 0.38 19.28
C LYS A 107 -2.04 -0.64 20.38
N THR A 108 -3.26 -0.68 20.87
CA THR A 108 -3.69 -1.66 21.90
C THR A 108 -3.56 -3.10 21.39
N ALA A 109 -3.84 -3.31 20.10
CA ALA A 109 -3.62 -4.59 19.43
C ALA A 109 -2.12 -4.99 19.42
N ALA A 110 -1.23 -4.05 19.10
CA ALA A 110 0.22 -4.28 19.15
C ALA A 110 0.70 -4.59 20.58
N GLU A 111 0.25 -3.82 21.57
CA GLU A 111 0.55 -4.06 23.00
C GLU A 111 0.08 -5.45 23.46
N THR A 112 -1.09 -5.89 22.99
CA THR A 112 -1.60 -7.25 23.27
C THR A 112 -0.70 -8.33 22.69
N LEU A 113 -0.19 -8.16 21.48
CA LEU A 113 0.74 -9.11 20.85
C LEU A 113 2.09 -9.15 21.57
N LEU A 114 2.58 -8.00 22.07
CA LEU A 114 3.77 -7.94 22.93
C LEU A 114 3.56 -8.72 24.24
N GLN A 115 2.41 -8.55 24.90
CA GLN A 115 2.05 -9.29 26.12
C GLN A 115 1.94 -10.81 25.88
N ARG A 116 1.62 -11.23 24.66
CA ARG A 116 1.57 -12.65 24.26
C ARG A 116 2.95 -13.24 23.93
N GLY A 117 4.02 -12.46 24.02
CA GLY A 117 5.41 -12.93 23.88
C GLY A 117 6.13 -12.47 22.61
N ALA A 118 5.56 -11.56 21.82
CA ALA A 118 6.33 -10.88 20.78
C ALA A 118 7.30 -9.86 21.43
N GLU A 119 8.54 -9.81 20.94
CA GLU A 119 9.51 -8.79 21.34
C GLU A 119 9.27 -7.47 20.60
N VAL A 120 8.87 -7.57 19.33
CA VAL A 120 8.62 -6.44 18.44
C VAL A 120 7.32 -6.64 17.68
N VAL A 121 6.55 -5.57 17.53
CA VAL A 121 5.40 -5.52 16.63
C VAL A 121 5.54 -4.31 15.71
N VAL A 122 5.59 -4.56 14.40
CA VAL A 122 5.58 -3.54 13.36
C VAL A 122 4.22 -3.50 12.69
N VAL A 123 3.54 -2.37 12.83
CA VAL A 123 2.22 -2.11 12.24
C VAL A 123 2.42 -1.31 10.95
N LYS A 124 2.43 -2.01 9.80
CA LYS A 124 2.49 -1.40 8.46
C LYS A 124 1.17 -0.66 8.19
N SER A 125 1.28 0.61 7.84
CA SER A 125 0.13 1.51 7.66
C SER A 125 0.14 2.19 6.28
N GLY A 126 0.69 1.49 5.28
CA GLY A 126 0.71 1.93 3.89
C GLY A 126 1.34 3.33 3.75
N PRO A 127 0.62 4.32 3.21
CA PRO A 127 1.19 5.62 2.90
C PRO A 127 1.43 6.50 4.15
N THR A 128 0.95 6.10 5.33
CA THR A 128 1.33 6.73 6.61
C THR A 128 2.63 6.18 7.19
N GLY A 129 3.22 5.12 6.59
CA GLY A 129 4.46 4.51 7.06
C GLY A 129 4.22 3.29 7.96
N ALA A 130 5.03 3.14 9.00
CA ALA A 130 4.96 2.02 9.93
C ALA A 130 5.14 2.48 11.38
N TYR A 131 4.47 1.82 12.31
CA TYR A 131 4.66 2.02 13.75
C TYR A 131 5.38 0.80 14.33
N VAL A 132 6.43 1.03 15.11
CA VAL A 132 7.20 -0.04 15.77
C VAL A 132 6.97 0.05 17.27
N TYR A 133 6.49 -1.05 17.84
CA TYR A 133 6.29 -1.25 19.26
C TYR A 133 7.24 -2.36 19.74
N SER A 134 7.81 -2.21 20.94
CA SER A 134 8.67 -3.24 21.53
C SER A 134 8.33 -3.53 22.98
N ALA A 135 8.68 -4.72 23.45
CA ALA A 135 8.53 -5.11 24.85
C ALA A 135 9.36 -4.22 25.80
N SER A 136 10.43 -3.57 25.31
CA SER A 136 11.21 -2.58 26.06
C SER A 136 10.53 -1.21 26.22
N GLY A 137 9.31 -1.04 25.69
CA GLY A 137 8.55 0.22 25.78
C GLY A 137 8.86 1.23 24.67
N THR A 138 9.65 0.87 23.65
CA THR A 138 9.82 1.71 22.46
C THR A 138 8.53 1.78 21.67
N GLU A 139 8.11 3.00 21.34
CA GLU A 139 7.04 3.34 20.40
C GLU A 139 7.60 4.38 19.44
N ILE A 140 7.76 4.02 18.17
CA ILE A 140 8.31 4.93 17.15
C ILE A 140 7.52 4.84 15.86
N HIS A 141 7.29 6.00 15.26
CA HIS A 141 6.73 6.13 13.92
C HIS A 141 7.86 6.27 12.90
N ILE A 142 7.84 5.41 11.89
CA ILE A 142 8.73 5.44 10.73
C ILE A 142 7.90 5.93 9.54
N PRO A 143 8.28 7.04 8.87
CA PRO A 143 7.51 7.53 7.76
C PRO A 143 7.59 6.57 6.56
N ALA A 144 6.57 6.59 5.70
CA ALA A 144 6.73 6.13 4.33
C ALA A 144 7.62 7.14 3.58
N TYR A 145 8.27 6.70 2.51
CA TYR A 145 9.11 7.57 1.68
C TYR A 145 8.52 7.69 0.28
N ARG A 146 8.47 8.91 -0.25
CA ARG A 146 7.93 9.18 -1.59
C ARG A 146 8.80 8.51 -2.66
N SER A 147 8.14 8.04 -3.69
CA SER A 147 8.74 7.50 -4.91
C SER A 147 8.12 8.18 -6.12
N ASP A 148 8.89 8.32 -7.20
CA ASP A 148 8.40 8.98 -8.41
C ASP A 148 7.30 8.13 -9.09
N MET A 149 7.54 6.82 -9.17
CA MET A 149 6.57 5.81 -9.57
C MET A 149 6.12 4.99 -8.36
N VAL A 150 4.93 4.40 -8.39
CA VAL A 150 4.42 3.59 -7.28
C VAL A 150 3.97 2.20 -7.72
N TRP A 151 4.76 1.19 -7.32
CA TRP A 151 4.43 -0.23 -7.44
C TRP A 151 4.33 -0.88 -6.06
N THR A 152 3.14 -1.34 -5.67
CA THR A 152 2.86 -1.83 -4.32
C THR A 152 2.91 -3.35 -4.17
N ILE A 153 2.75 -4.13 -5.24
CA ILE A 153 2.80 -5.60 -5.17
C ILE A 153 4.21 -6.03 -4.75
N GLY A 154 4.35 -6.82 -3.69
CA GLY A 154 5.65 -7.25 -3.15
C GLY A 154 6.33 -6.25 -2.22
N SER A 155 5.81 -5.02 -2.07
CA SER A 155 6.40 -4.02 -1.17
C SER A 155 6.42 -4.49 0.30
N GLY A 156 5.37 -5.17 0.74
CA GLY A 156 5.30 -5.76 2.08
C GLY A 156 6.37 -6.82 2.31
N ASP A 157 6.69 -7.61 1.28
CA ASP A 157 7.71 -8.67 1.33
C ASP A 157 9.11 -8.07 1.38
N VAL A 158 9.35 -7.00 0.60
CA VAL A 158 10.60 -6.22 0.67
C VAL A 158 10.79 -5.66 2.08
N PHE A 159 9.73 -5.08 2.66
CA PHE A 159 9.80 -4.58 4.03
C PHE A 159 10.18 -5.70 5.01
N ALA A 160 9.45 -6.83 4.97
CA ALA A 160 9.67 -7.94 5.88
C ALA A 160 11.07 -8.57 5.71
N ALA A 161 11.55 -8.70 4.47
CA ALA A 161 12.88 -9.23 4.16
C ALA A 161 14.00 -8.34 4.69
N ILE A 162 13.93 -7.02 4.46
CA ILE A 162 14.94 -6.09 4.93
C ILE A 162 14.89 -5.95 6.45
N PHE A 163 13.69 -5.89 7.03
CA PHE A 163 13.52 -5.88 8.49
C PHE A 163 14.14 -7.14 9.12
N ALA A 164 13.84 -8.32 8.58
CA ALA A 164 14.41 -9.58 9.08
C ALA A 164 15.93 -9.64 8.95
N ALA A 165 16.49 -9.21 7.82
CA ALA A 165 17.93 -9.14 7.65
C ALA A 165 18.58 -8.22 8.71
N GLN A 166 18.04 -7.02 8.92
CA GLN A 166 18.63 -6.07 9.86
C GLN A 166 18.43 -6.47 11.32
N TRP A 167 17.20 -6.81 11.72
CA TRP A 167 16.87 -7.11 13.11
C TRP A 167 17.35 -8.51 13.53
N ALA A 168 17.02 -9.55 12.76
CA ALA A 168 17.30 -10.95 13.16
C ALA A 168 18.73 -11.43 12.82
N VAL A 169 19.33 -10.93 11.73
CA VAL A 169 20.67 -11.37 11.30
C VAL A 169 21.77 -10.41 11.75
N HIS A 170 21.56 -9.09 11.60
CA HIS A 170 22.56 -8.09 11.94
C HIS A 170 22.41 -7.48 13.34
N GLY A 171 21.35 -7.81 14.09
CA GLY A 171 21.14 -7.33 15.45
C GLY A 171 20.89 -5.82 15.54
N ALA A 172 20.41 -5.19 14.46
CA ALA A 172 20.04 -3.79 14.46
C ALA A 172 18.82 -3.55 15.37
N SER A 173 18.69 -2.33 15.89
CA SER A 173 17.49 -1.98 16.67
C SER A 173 16.22 -2.08 15.80
N PRO A 174 15.05 -2.35 16.39
CA PRO A 174 13.79 -2.43 15.66
C PRO A 174 13.50 -1.16 14.83
N ALA A 175 13.83 0.01 15.39
CA ALA A 175 13.69 1.29 14.72
C ALA A 175 14.59 1.41 13.48
N ALA A 176 15.88 1.06 13.60
CA ALA A 176 16.83 1.13 12.50
C ALA A 176 16.49 0.12 11.39
N ALA A 177 16.06 -1.08 11.77
CA ALA A 177 15.60 -2.11 10.82
C ALA A 177 14.36 -1.64 10.03
N ALA A 178 13.36 -1.06 10.70
CA ALA A 178 12.15 -0.56 10.07
C ALA A 178 12.39 0.68 9.18
N GLU A 179 13.27 1.59 9.60
CA GLU A 179 13.70 2.75 8.81
C GLU A 179 14.35 2.32 7.50
N LEU A 180 15.29 1.37 7.55
CA LEU A 180 15.94 0.86 6.34
C LEU A 180 14.95 0.10 5.45
N ALA A 181 14.04 -0.68 6.05
CA ALA A 181 12.99 -1.38 5.33
C ALA A 181 12.05 -0.41 4.59
N SER A 182 11.64 0.70 5.22
CA SER A 182 10.79 1.73 4.60
C SER A 182 11.49 2.40 3.40
N ARG A 183 12.80 2.67 3.50
CA ARG A 183 13.60 3.21 2.39
C ARG A 183 13.72 2.23 1.22
N ALA A 184 13.97 0.95 1.53
CA ALA A 184 14.04 -0.11 0.52
C ALA A 184 12.70 -0.28 -0.21
N VAL A 185 11.57 -0.19 0.52
CA VAL A 185 10.23 -0.20 -0.08
C VAL A 185 10.05 0.94 -1.06
N SER A 186 10.47 2.16 -0.73
CA SER A 186 10.35 3.31 -1.62
C SER A 186 11.16 3.14 -2.90
N GLN A 187 12.40 2.65 -2.80
CA GLN A 187 13.21 2.32 -3.98
C GLN A 187 12.59 1.20 -4.84
N TYR A 188 12.07 0.14 -4.18
CA TYR A 188 11.40 -0.95 -4.87
C TYR A 188 10.11 -0.46 -5.57
N ALA A 189 9.30 0.36 -4.91
CA ALA A 189 8.07 0.89 -5.48
C ALA A 189 8.33 1.75 -6.73
N GLU A 190 9.49 2.42 -6.78
CA GLU A 190 9.91 3.25 -7.89
C GLU A 190 10.46 2.45 -9.08
N THR A 191 11.20 1.37 -8.80
CA THR A 191 12.04 0.69 -9.81
C THR A 191 11.64 -0.75 -10.12
N MET A 192 10.85 -1.37 -9.23
CA MET A 192 10.60 -2.82 -9.19
C MET A 192 11.89 -3.67 -9.12
N GLY A 193 13.03 -3.04 -8.78
CA GLY A 193 14.35 -3.65 -8.80
C GLY A 193 14.56 -4.59 -7.62
N LEU A 194 15.00 -5.82 -7.91
CA LEU A 194 15.46 -6.78 -6.91
C LEU A 194 16.83 -7.35 -7.34
N PRO A 195 17.74 -7.65 -6.38
CA PRO A 195 17.61 -7.45 -4.93
C PRO A 195 17.65 -5.97 -4.53
N ALA A 196 17.25 -5.67 -3.30
CA ALA A 196 17.36 -4.31 -2.75
C ALA A 196 18.80 -3.80 -2.77
N ALA A 197 18.97 -2.48 -2.87
CA ALA A 197 20.28 -1.86 -2.83
C ALA A 197 21.02 -2.11 -1.49
N PRO A 198 22.35 -2.06 -1.48
CA PRO A 198 23.13 -2.19 -0.25
C PRO A 198 22.71 -1.16 0.81
N VAL A 199 22.87 -1.53 2.09
CA VAL A 199 22.51 -0.68 3.24
C VAL A 199 23.09 0.73 3.13
N GLN A 200 24.36 0.84 2.72
CA GLN A 200 25.06 2.12 2.58
C GLN A 200 24.38 3.04 1.56
N GLU A 201 23.91 2.49 0.45
CA GLU A 201 23.23 3.24 -0.61
C GLU A 201 21.83 3.66 -0.18
N LEU A 202 21.07 2.74 0.44
CA LEU A 202 19.74 3.03 1.00
C LEU A 202 19.79 4.14 2.06
N SER A 203 20.82 4.13 2.92
CA SER A 203 21.02 5.17 3.94
C SER A 203 21.51 6.49 3.36
N ALA A 204 22.35 6.47 2.33
CA ALA A 204 22.90 7.68 1.71
C ALA A 204 21.90 8.39 0.79
N THR A 205 20.97 7.64 0.19
CA THR A 205 19.96 8.21 -0.72
C THR A 205 18.99 9.10 0.06
N GLN A 206 18.93 10.37 -0.31
CA GLN A 206 17.91 11.27 0.21
C GLN A 206 16.54 10.87 -0.35
N ARG A 207 15.63 10.51 0.54
CA ARG A 207 14.23 10.22 0.22
C ARG A 207 13.36 11.19 1.02
N THR A 208 12.36 11.79 0.38
CA THR A 208 11.43 12.68 1.05
C THR A 208 10.41 11.85 1.83
N PRO A 209 10.22 12.09 3.14
CA PRO A 209 9.13 11.48 3.88
C PRO A 209 7.79 11.79 3.20
N ALA A 210 7.02 10.74 2.91
CA ALA A 210 5.65 10.85 2.53
C ALA A 210 4.81 11.14 3.78
N SER A 211 3.89 12.09 3.65
CA SER A 211 2.79 12.23 4.59
C SER A 211 1.50 12.26 3.79
N THR A 212 0.59 11.33 4.06
CA THR A 212 -0.79 11.47 3.62
C THR A 212 -1.45 12.54 4.46
N VAL A 213 -2.10 13.50 3.80
CA VAL A 213 -2.85 14.54 4.47
C VAL A 213 -4.31 14.14 4.42
N ALA A 214 -5.00 14.16 5.56
CA ALA A 214 -6.45 14.18 5.55
C ALA A 214 -6.90 15.41 4.75
N GLY A 215 -7.65 15.21 3.68
CA GLY A 215 -8.02 16.30 2.79
C GLY A 215 -9.11 15.87 1.84
N LYS A 216 -9.80 16.86 1.29
CA LYS A 216 -10.91 16.66 0.37
C LYS A 216 -10.42 16.77 -1.07
N VAL A 217 -10.72 15.76 -1.88
CA VAL A 217 -10.39 15.70 -3.30
C VAL A 217 -11.66 15.73 -4.13
N TYR A 218 -11.65 16.59 -5.14
CA TYR A 218 -12.68 16.60 -6.18
C TYR A 218 -12.25 15.65 -7.30
N LEU A 219 -13.06 14.64 -7.59
CA LEU A 219 -12.84 13.64 -8.64
C LEU A 219 -13.56 14.05 -9.93
N ALA A 220 -12.83 14.74 -10.80
CA ALA A 220 -13.26 15.15 -12.13
C ALA A 220 -13.03 14.00 -13.12
N SER A 221 -14.07 13.53 -13.81
CA SER A 221 -13.95 12.40 -14.74
C SER A 221 -15.15 12.32 -15.67
N PRO A 222 -14.97 11.87 -16.92
CA PRO A 222 -16.08 11.39 -17.71
C PRO A 222 -16.66 10.10 -17.11
N PHE A 223 -17.93 9.83 -17.41
CA PHE A 223 -18.64 8.60 -16.99
C PHE A 223 -19.71 8.18 -18.01
N PHE A 224 -19.44 8.40 -19.31
CA PHE A 224 -20.40 8.20 -20.40
C PHE A 224 -20.53 6.74 -20.85
N ASN A 225 -19.48 5.94 -20.65
CA ASN A 225 -19.45 4.52 -20.96
C ASN A 225 -19.01 3.67 -19.76
N LEU A 226 -19.11 2.34 -19.90
CA LEU A 226 -18.80 1.41 -18.83
C LEU A 226 -17.34 1.50 -18.35
N GLY A 227 -16.38 1.66 -19.27
CA GLY A 227 -14.95 1.74 -18.92
C GLY A 227 -14.64 3.00 -18.10
N GLN A 228 -15.18 4.14 -18.51
CA GLN A 228 -15.07 5.40 -17.77
C GLN A 228 -15.74 5.32 -16.41
N ARG A 229 -16.93 4.71 -16.34
CA ARG A 229 -17.64 4.50 -15.07
C ARG A 229 -16.85 3.61 -14.12
N TRP A 230 -16.25 2.54 -14.63
CA TRP A 230 -15.43 1.65 -13.82
C TRP A 230 -14.18 2.37 -13.27
N LEU A 231 -13.51 3.17 -14.11
CA LEU A 231 -12.31 3.90 -13.72
C LEU A 231 -12.59 4.96 -12.64
N VAL A 232 -13.71 5.69 -12.72
CA VAL A 232 -14.08 6.67 -11.68
C VAL A 232 -14.47 5.99 -10.36
N ASP A 233 -15.18 4.86 -10.41
CA ASP A 233 -15.56 4.10 -9.22
C ASP A 233 -14.28 3.53 -8.54
N GLU A 234 -13.34 3.01 -9.33
CA GLU A 234 -12.07 2.47 -8.82
C GLU A 234 -11.14 3.55 -8.26
N ALA A 235 -11.00 4.68 -8.96
CA ALA A 235 -10.22 5.82 -8.47
C ALA A 235 -10.77 6.34 -7.14
N ARG A 236 -12.10 6.47 -7.03
CA ARG A 236 -12.76 6.88 -5.78
C ARG A 236 -12.44 5.91 -4.64
N ARG A 237 -12.60 4.60 -4.88
CA ARG A 237 -12.28 3.55 -3.88
C ARG A 237 -10.84 3.68 -3.39
N CYS A 238 -9.88 3.78 -4.30
CA CYS A 238 -8.46 3.87 -3.95
C CYS A 238 -8.12 5.18 -3.20
N LEU A 239 -8.65 6.33 -3.62
CA LEU A 239 -8.42 7.61 -2.91
C LEU A 239 -8.96 7.58 -1.47
N VAL A 240 -10.14 6.97 -1.27
CA VAL A 240 -10.71 6.75 0.07
C VAL A 240 -9.83 5.83 0.91
N GLU A 241 -9.32 4.73 0.33
CA GLU A 241 -8.39 3.82 1.02
C GLU A 241 -7.07 4.49 1.41
N LEU A 242 -6.61 5.46 0.60
CA LEU A 242 -5.46 6.31 0.92
C LEU A 242 -5.75 7.37 2.00
N GLY A 243 -7.00 7.43 2.49
CA GLY A 243 -7.42 8.28 3.60
C GLY A 243 -7.93 9.67 3.21
N LEU A 244 -8.30 9.87 1.94
CA LEU A 244 -8.89 11.12 1.46
C LEU A 244 -10.42 11.10 1.55
N ASP A 245 -11.02 12.28 1.74
CA ASP A 245 -12.46 12.49 1.52
C ASP A 245 -12.68 12.80 0.03
N VAL A 246 -13.49 12.02 -0.67
CA VAL A 246 -13.63 12.09 -2.13
C VAL A 246 -15.04 12.53 -2.52
N PHE A 247 -15.12 13.73 -3.09
CA PHE A 247 -16.31 14.19 -3.78
C PHE A 247 -16.23 13.81 -5.26
N SER A 248 -17.30 13.23 -5.81
CA SER A 248 -17.39 12.85 -7.21
C SER A 248 -18.77 13.21 -7.77
N PRO A 249 -18.86 14.02 -8.85
CA PRO A 249 -20.14 14.45 -9.43
C PRO A 249 -21.12 13.30 -9.72
N VAL A 250 -20.61 12.20 -10.29
CA VAL A 250 -21.43 11.03 -10.63
C VAL A 250 -21.98 10.29 -9.40
N HIS A 251 -21.33 10.42 -8.25
CA HIS A 251 -21.70 9.73 -7.01
C HIS A 251 -22.54 10.60 -6.08
N ASP A 252 -22.16 11.87 -5.93
CA ASP A 252 -22.65 12.73 -4.84
C ASP A 252 -23.67 13.78 -5.31
N VAL A 253 -23.74 14.07 -6.61
CA VAL A 253 -24.77 14.94 -7.22
C VAL A 253 -25.72 14.14 -8.09
N GLY A 254 -25.19 13.29 -8.96
CA GLY A 254 -25.95 12.45 -9.88
C GLY A 254 -26.44 13.20 -11.13
N ARG A 255 -27.41 12.63 -11.84
CA ARG A 255 -27.92 13.19 -13.09
C ARG A 255 -29.02 14.21 -12.82
N GLY A 256 -28.98 15.34 -13.51
CA GLY A 256 -29.99 16.40 -13.40
C GLY A 256 -29.83 17.49 -14.47
N PRO A 257 -30.73 18.48 -14.50
CA PRO A 257 -30.63 19.60 -15.42
C PRO A 257 -29.41 20.48 -15.10
N ALA A 258 -28.84 21.12 -16.12
CA ALA A 258 -27.58 21.86 -15.99
C ALA A 258 -27.61 22.98 -14.93
N HIS A 259 -28.76 23.65 -14.75
CA HIS A 259 -28.91 24.72 -13.77
C HIS A 259 -28.92 24.25 -12.32
N ASP A 260 -29.12 22.95 -12.08
CA ASP A 260 -29.08 22.36 -10.73
C ASP A 260 -27.75 21.66 -10.46
N VAL A 261 -27.20 20.97 -11.46
CA VAL A 261 -25.97 20.16 -11.33
C VAL A 261 -24.73 21.03 -11.31
N ALA A 262 -24.57 21.92 -12.30
CA ALA A 262 -23.33 22.70 -12.44
C ALA A 262 -23.02 23.59 -11.23
N PRO A 263 -24.00 24.30 -10.60
CA PRO A 263 -23.70 25.07 -9.40
C PRO A 263 -23.22 24.22 -8.23
N LYS A 264 -23.79 23.03 -8.03
CA LYS A 264 -23.40 22.10 -6.95
C LYS A 264 -22.00 21.55 -7.17
N ASP A 265 -21.67 21.18 -8.41
CA ASP A 265 -20.34 20.69 -8.77
C ASP A 265 -19.28 21.76 -8.54
N ILE A 266 -19.55 23.01 -8.94
CA ILE A 266 -18.63 24.13 -8.73
C ILE A 266 -18.48 24.48 -7.24
N GLU A 267 -19.57 24.47 -6.48
CA GLU A 267 -19.52 24.67 -5.02
C GLU A 267 -18.67 23.59 -4.35
N ALA A 268 -18.88 22.33 -4.72
CA ALA A 268 -18.12 21.21 -4.20
C ALA A 268 -16.64 21.28 -4.57
N LEU A 269 -16.30 21.62 -5.82
CA LEU A 269 -14.92 21.80 -6.27
C LEU A 269 -14.21 22.88 -5.44
N ASN A 270 -14.87 24.02 -5.21
CA ASN A 270 -14.31 25.10 -4.38
C ASN A 270 -14.10 24.70 -2.91
N SER A 271 -14.80 23.67 -2.42
CA SER A 271 -14.63 23.13 -1.06
C SER A 271 -13.47 22.12 -0.93
N CYS A 272 -12.85 21.73 -2.04
CA CYS A 272 -11.81 20.70 -2.05
C CYS A 272 -10.39 21.30 -2.02
N ASP A 273 -9.46 20.58 -1.42
CA ASP A 273 -8.05 20.98 -1.31
C ASP A 273 -7.28 20.73 -2.62
N ARG A 274 -7.77 19.80 -3.44
CA ARG A 274 -7.14 19.35 -4.68
C ARG A 274 -8.16 18.71 -5.61
N VAL A 275 -7.77 18.58 -6.88
CA VAL A 275 -8.53 17.87 -7.91
C VAL A 275 -7.74 16.66 -8.39
N PHE A 276 -8.40 15.51 -8.48
CA PHE A 276 -7.97 14.38 -9.29
C PHE A 276 -8.79 14.37 -10.58
N ALA A 277 -8.14 14.51 -11.72
CA ALA A 277 -8.80 14.59 -13.02
C ALA A 277 -8.45 13.38 -13.89
N ILE A 278 -9.44 12.64 -14.36
CA ILE A 278 -9.27 11.58 -15.35
C ILE A 278 -9.54 12.17 -16.72
N LEU A 279 -8.47 12.36 -17.50
CA LEU A 279 -8.52 13.06 -18.79
C LEU A 279 -8.80 12.13 -19.98
N ASP A 280 -8.97 10.83 -19.74
CA ASP A 280 -9.19 9.83 -20.77
C ASP A 280 -10.46 10.12 -21.60
N GLY A 281 -10.27 10.37 -22.89
CA GLY A 281 -11.33 10.77 -23.81
C GLY A 281 -11.60 12.28 -23.89
N LEU A 282 -10.80 13.11 -23.22
CA LEU A 282 -10.81 14.59 -23.32
C LEU A 282 -12.20 15.22 -23.16
N ASP A 283 -12.94 14.76 -22.15
CA ASP A 283 -14.26 15.31 -21.84
C ASP A 283 -14.19 16.82 -21.56
N ALA A 284 -15.01 17.59 -22.28
CA ALA A 284 -15.04 19.04 -22.17
C ALA A 284 -15.42 19.51 -20.75
N GLY A 285 -16.29 18.78 -20.05
CA GLY A 285 -16.66 19.08 -18.66
C GLY A 285 -15.47 18.94 -17.72
N THR A 286 -14.79 17.80 -17.77
CA THR A 286 -13.58 17.52 -16.99
C THR A 286 -12.46 18.54 -17.28
N ILE A 287 -12.23 18.88 -18.56
CA ILE A 287 -11.23 19.89 -18.95
C ILE A 287 -11.62 21.28 -18.42
N PHE A 288 -12.91 21.63 -18.43
CA PHE A 288 -13.39 22.87 -17.84
C PHE A 288 -13.14 22.92 -16.33
N GLU A 289 -13.44 21.83 -15.61
CA GLU A 289 -13.18 21.71 -14.16
C GLU A 289 -11.70 21.85 -13.82
N VAL A 290 -10.81 21.25 -14.62
CA VAL A 290 -9.36 21.42 -14.50
C VAL A 290 -8.94 22.88 -14.67
N GLY A 291 -9.39 23.53 -15.74
CA GLY A 291 -9.10 24.94 -15.98
C GLY A 291 -9.62 25.85 -14.87
N TYR A 292 -10.85 25.58 -14.39
CA TYR A 292 -11.46 26.29 -13.29
C TYR A 292 -10.65 26.14 -11.99
N ALA A 293 -10.30 24.90 -11.62
CA ALA A 293 -9.48 24.61 -10.44
C ALA A 293 -8.13 25.34 -10.49
N ARG A 294 -7.44 25.31 -11.64
CA ARG A 294 -6.18 26.05 -11.83
C ARG A 294 -6.35 27.55 -11.71
N SER A 295 -7.44 28.12 -12.24
CA SER A 295 -7.74 29.54 -12.07
C SER A 295 -7.89 29.95 -10.60
N LYS A 296 -8.33 29.01 -9.74
CA LYS A 296 -8.46 29.17 -8.28
C LYS A 296 -7.20 28.78 -7.51
N LYS A 297 -6.11 28.41 -8.20
CA LYS A 297 -4.87 27.89 -7.62
C LYS A 297 -5.05 26.59 -6.83
N ILE A 298 -6.11 25.83 -7.12
CA ILE A 298 -6.31 24.49 -6.57
C ILE A 298 -5.38 23.54 -7.35
N PRO A 299 -4.53 22.75 -6.67
CA PRO A 299 -3.64 21.81 -7.34
C PRO A 299 -4.44 20.71 -8.04
N VAL A 300 -4.00 20.36 -9.24
CA VAL A 300 -4.62 19.34 -10.10
C VAL A 300 -3.63 18.21 -10.36
N TYR A 301 -4.06 16.98 -10.09
CA TYR A 301 -3.37 15.73 -10.41
C TYR A 301 -4.16 15.05 -11.52
N ALA A 302 -3.57 14.89 -12.69
CA ALA A 302 -4.24 14.44 -13.89
C ALA A 302 -3.75 13.04 -14.31
N LEU A 303 -4.69 12.11 -14.49
CA LEU A 303 -4.47 10.81 -15.12
C LEU A 303 -4.83 10.91 -16.60
N ALA A 304 -3.94 10.44 -17.47
CA ALA A 304 -4.07 10.57 -18.91
C ALA A 304 -3.50 9.35 -19.66
N GLN A 305 -4.15 8.18 -19.55
CA GLN A 305 -3.65 6.92 -20.12
C GLN A 305 -4.06 6.71 -21.58
N ALA A 306 -5.17 7.32 -22.01
CA ALA A 306 -5.77 7.11 -23.33
C ALA A 306 -5.93 8.41 -24.12
N VAL A 307 -4.91 9.26 -24.11
CA VAL A 307 -4.87 10.56 -24.81
C VAL A 307 -3.48 10.85 -25.35
N ASN A 308 -3.38 11.65 -26.42
CA ASN A 308 -2.09 12.07 -26.96
C ASN A 308 -1.52 13.24 -26.15
N GLU A 309 -0.20 13.29 -25.99
CA GLU A 309 0.47 14.39 -25.29
C GLU A 309 0.21 15.76 -25.94
N GLU A 310 0.05 15.81 -27.28
CA GLU A 310 -0.24 17.06 -27.99
C GLU A 310 -1.55 17.72 -27.57
N ASP A 311 -2.53 16.92 -27.12
CA ASP A 311 -3.85 17.38 -26.68
C ASP A 311 -3.83 17.90 -25.23
N LEU A 312 -2.72 17.68 -24.50
CA LEU A 312 -2.57 18.02 -23.08
C LEU A 312 -1.83 19.34 -22.83
N LYS A 313 -1.51 20.12 -23.88
CA LYS A 313 -0.73 21.37 -23.78
C LYS A 313 -1.23 22.33 -22.71
N MET A 314 -2.56 22.50 -22.60
CA MET A 314 -3.14 23.39 -21.59
C MET A 314 -3.03 22.85 -20.17
N VAL A 315 -3.12 21.53 -19.99
CA VAL A 315 -2.96 20.87 -18.69
C VAL A 315 -1.50 20.98 -18.23
N VAL A 316 -0.56 20.64 -19.12
CA VAL A 316 0.89 20.73 -18.86
C VAL A 316 1.32 22.18 -18.63
N GLY A 317 0.88 23.10 -19.49
CA GLY A 317 1.26 24.52 -19.44
C GLY A 317 0.64 25.32 -18.29
N THR A 318 -0.22 24.72 -17.47
CA THR A 318 -0.84 25.35 -16.29
C THR A 318 -0.41 24.72 -14.97
N ASP A 319 0.74 24.04 -14.95
CA ASP A 319 1.34 23.36 -13.79
C ASP A 319 0.44 22.29 -13.14
N CYS A 320 -0.37 21.59 -13.94
CA CYS A 320 -1.01 20.35 -13.47
C CYS A 320 0.04 19.24 -13.39
N ARG A 321 -0.05 18.39 -12.36
CA ARG A 321 0.82 17.20 -12.26
C ARG A 321 0.22 16.08 -13.10
N LEU A 322 0.90 15.71 -14.18
CA LEU A 322 0.41 14.73 -15.16
C LEU A 322 1.00 13.34 -14.90
N PHE A 323 0.16 12.31 -14.99
CA PHE A 323 0.52 10.92 -14.76
C PHE A 323 -0.11 10.00 -15.82
N PHE A 324 0.62 8.95 -16.16
CA PHE A 324 0.20 7.91 -17.13
C PHE A 324 -0.06 6.55 -16.46
N ASP A 325 0.18 6.46 -15.15
CA ASP A 325 -0.10 5.29 -14.32
C ASP A 325 -1.10 5.68 -13.23
N LEU A 326 -2.20 4.91 -13.12
CA LEU A 326 -3.28 5.17 -12.18
C LEU A 326 -2.77 5.18 -10.73
N VAL A 327 -2.01 4.17 -10.32
CA VAL A 327 -1.61 4.02 -8.91
C VAL A 327 -0.64 5.12 -8.49
N THR A 328 0.29 5.49 -9.36
CA THR A 328 1.20 6.62 -9.17
C THR A 328 0.41 7.92 -9.04
N ALA A 329 -0.54 8.18 -9.94
CA ALA A 329 -1.37 9.37 -9.89
C ALA A 329 -2.14 9.47 -8.55
N LEU A 330 -2.74 8.37 -8.10
CA LEU A 330 -3.50 8.30 -6.83
C LEU A 330 -2.61 8.59 -5.62
N HIS A 331 -1.40 8.03 -5.56
CA HIS A 331 -0.47 8.26 -4.45
C HIS A 331 0.05 9.69 -4.40
N HIS A 332 0.46 10.25 -5.55
CA HIS A 332 0.85 11.66 -5.61
C HIS A 332 -0.29 12.58 -5.21
N THR A 333 -1.53 12.23 -5.55
CA THR A 333 -2.73 12.95 -5.11
C THR A 333 -2.92 12.88 -3.61
N ALA A 334 -2.57 11.77 -2.95
CA ALA A 334 -2.69 11.62 -1.50
C ALA A 334 -1.53 12.26 -0.71
N TRP A 335 -0.34 12.34 -1.30
CA TRP A 335 0.82 12.95 -0.65
C TRP A 335 0.63 14.47 -0.46
N LYS A 336 1.23 15.00 0.60
CA LYS A 336 1.30 16.46 0.81
C LYS A 336 2.13 17.09 -0.32
N ALA A 337 1.60 18.11 -0.99
CA ALA A 337 2.38 18.89 -1.95
C ALA A 337 3.62 19.50 -1.29
#